data_AF-A0A3C1F190-F1
#
_entry.id   AF-A0A3C1F190-F1
#
_cell.length_a   1.000
_cell.length_b   1.000
_cell.length_c   1.000
_cell.angle_alpha   90.00
_cell.angle_beta   90.00
_cell.angle_gamma   90.00
#
_symmetry.space_group_name_H-M   'P 1'
#
loop_
_entity.id
_entity.type
_entity.pdbx_description
1 polymer ?
#
loop_
_entity_poly.entity_id
_entity_poly.type
_entity_poly.pdbx_seq_one_letter_code
_entity_poly.pdbx_strand_id
1 'polypeptide(L)'
;MQFLFRVRDQRETLRDISEAVMRRVTGDYSVDEVLTIKRAEIDVQAQEELQRILDSYGAGVQIVTVKLQDVTPPERVQPAFNEVNEAKQEKERTINQAWEAYNKVIPRAKGEAEKTIREAEGYAVDVVNRAK
;
A
#
# COMPACT_ATOMS: atom_id res chain seq x y z
N MET A 1 -33.69 -1.41 -23.18
CA MET A 1 -33.12 -0.19 -23.78
C MET A 1 -34.05 0.98 -23.53
N GLN A 2 -33.88 1.71 -22.43
CA GLN A 2 -34.70 2.88 -22.10
C GLN A 2 -33.76 4.08 -21.94
N PHE A 3 -33.28 4.59 -23.08
CA PHE A 3 -32.26 5.64 -23.17
C PHE A 3 -32.85 7.00 -23.58
N LEU A 4 -34.14 7.23 -23.34
CA LEU A 4 -34.84 8.41 -23.81
C LEU A 4 -35.84 8.87 -22.74
N PHE A 5 -35.79 10.17 -22.40
CA PHE A 5 -36.77 10.93 -21.60
C PHE A 5 -36.62 11.03 -20.07
N ARG A 6 -35.47 11.50 -19.56
CA ARG A 6 -35.50 12.21 -18.25
C ARG A 6 -34.43 13.27 -17.99
N VAL A 7 -33.35 13.29 -18.78
CA VAL A 7 -32.23 14.22 -18.56
C VAL A 7 -32.00 15.03 -19.83
N ARG A 8 -32.27 16.34 -19.78
CA ARG A 8 -31.78 17.29 -20.79
C ARG A 8 -30.25 17.35 -20.61
N ASP A 9 -29.51 17.00 -21.65
CA ASP A 9 -28.05 16.82 -21.66
C ASP A 9 -27.49 15.70 -20.76
N GLN A 10 -27.80 14.46 -21.15
CA GLN A 10 -27.38 13.22 -20.50
C GLN A 10 -25.84 13.08 -20.36
N ARG A 11 -25.06 13.70 -21.25
CA ARG A 11 -23.59 13.68 -21.20
C ARG A 11 -23.02 14.65 -20.16
N GLU A 12 -23.57 15.85 -20.09
CA GLU A 12 -23.14 16.86 -19.11
C GLU A 12 -23.48 16.41 -17.70
N THR A 13 -24.69 15.90 -17.50
CA THR A 13 -25.13 15.35 -16.21
C THR A 13 -24.24 14.18 -15.77
N LEU A 14 -23.87 13.28 -16.68
CA LEU A 14 -22.94 12.18 -16.37
C LEU A 14 -21.57 12.70 -15.96
N ARG A 15 -21.07 13.74 -16.63
CA ARG A 15 -19.79 14.38 -16.31
C ARG A 15 -19.81 15.01 -14.92
N ASP A 16 -20.85 15.78 -14.61
CA ASP A 16 -20.99 16.46 -13.32
C ASP A 16 -21.09 15.46 -12.16
N ILE A 17 -21.87 14.39 -12.34
CA ILE A 17 -21.97 13.31 -11.35
C ILE A 17 -20.62 12.61 -11.19
N SER A 18 -19.91 12.32 -12.29
CA SER A 18 -18.59 11.69 -12.24
C SER A 18 -17.59 12.56 -11.48
N GLU A 19 -17.56 13.87 -11.73
CA GLU A 19 -16.70 14.81 -11.01
C GLU A 19 -17.06 14.89 -9.51
N ALA A 20 -18.34 14.87 -9.17
CA ALA A 20 -18.80 14.89 -7.77
C ALA A 20 -18.43 13.59 -7.03
N VAL A 21 -18.60 12.44 -7.67
CA VAL A 21 -18.19 11.13 -7.13
C VAL A 21 -16.69 11.10 -6.91
N MET A 22 -15.89 11.44 -7.93
CA MET A 22 -14.44 11.43 -7.82
C MET A 22 -13.94 12.37 -6.72
N ARG A 23 -14.50 13.59 -6.59
CA ARG A 23 -14.11 14.53 -5.53
C ARG A 23 -14.40 13.99 -4.13
N ARG A 24 -15.53 13.31 -3.96
CA ARG A 24 -15.93 12.74 -2.66
C ARG A 24 -15.10 11.52 -2.29
N VAL A 25 -15.02 10.54 -3.18
CA VAL A 25 -14.23 9.31 -2.95
C VAL A 25 -12.78 9.68 -2.68
N THR A 26 -12.19 10.58 -3.45
CA THR A 26 -10.79 11.02 -3.27
C THR A 26 -10.60 11.84 -1.99
N GLY A 27 -11.63 12.55 -1.52
CA GLY A 27 -11.57 13.39 -0.32
C GLY A 27 -11.42 12.63 0.99
N ASP A 28 -11.81 11.35 1.02
CA ASP A 28 -11.67 10.48 2.18
C ASP A 28 -10.26 9.91 2.34
N TYR A 29 -9.39 10.06 1.32
CA TYR A 29 -8.01 9.58 1.33
C TYR A 29 -7.02 10.72 1.50
N SER A 30 -5.87 10.41 2.10
CA SER A 30 -4.73 11.33 2.07
C SER A 30 -4.16 11.45 0.65
N VAL A 31 -3.54 12.59 0.36
CA VAL A 31 -2.88 12.84 -0.93
C VAL A 31 -1.87 11.74 -1.28
N ASP A 32 -1.14 11.24 -0.28
CA ASP A 32 -0.18 10.15 -0.44
C ASP A 32 -0.85 8.83 -0.89
N GLU A 33 -1.97 8.47 -0.27
CA GLU A 33 -2.71 7.25 -0.57
C GLU A 33 -3.31 7.28 -1.98
N VAL A 34 -3.86 8.43 -2.39
CA VAL A 34 -4.40 8.67 -3.73
C VAL A 34 -3.31 8.52 -4.80
N LEU A 35 -2.08 8.93 -4.49
CA LEU A 35 -0.96 8.94 -5.43
C LEU A 35 -0.22 7.60 -5.53
N THR A 36 -0.30 6.74 -4.51
CA THR A 36 0.58 5.57 -4.39
C THR A 36 -0.20 4.25 -4.34
N ILE A 37 -0.87 3.96 -3.22
CA ILE A 37 -1.30 2.60 -2.87
C ILE A 37 -2.78 2.37 -3.17
N LYS A 38 -3.62 3.40 -3.07
CA LYS A 38 -5.09 3.25 -3.05
C LYS A 38 -5.77 3.52 -4.39
N ARG A 39 -5.03 3.73 -5.49
CA ARG A 39 -5.59 4.02 -6.82
C ARG A 39 -6.65 2.98 -7.25
N ALA A 40 -6.33 1.70 -7.14
CA ALA A 40 -7.26 0.62 -7.52
C ALA A 40 -8.51 0.57 -6.63
N GLU A 41 -8.37 0.90 -5.34
CA GLU A 41 -9.49 0.93 -4.40
C GLU A 41 -10.41 2.12 -4.67
N ILE A 42 -9.83 3.29 -4.96
CA ILE A 42 -10.55 4.48 -5.40
C ILE A 42 -11.32 4.20 -6.70
N ASP A 43 -10.70 3.53 -7.67
CA ASP A 43 -11.35 3.17 -8.94
C ASP A 43 -12.59 2.30 -8.73
N VAL A 44 -12.47 1.27 -7.88
CA VAL A 44 -13.57 0.37 -7.54
C VAL A 44 -14.69 1.11 -6.81
N GLN A 45 -14.35 1.88 -5.77
CA GLN A 45 -15.35 2.62 -5.00
C GLN A 45 -16.06 3.68 -5.85
N ALA A 46 -15.32 4.41 -6.68
CA ALA A 46 -15.89 5.39 -7.59
C ALA A 46 -16.81 4.73 -8.62
N GLN A 47 -16.43 3.57 -9.15
CA GLN A 47 -17.29 2.81 -10.07
C GLN A 47 -18.60 2.37 -9.40
N GLU A 48 -18.53 1.77 -8.21
CA GLU A 48 -19.71 1.29 -7.48
C GLU A 48 -20.66 2.43 -7.14
N GLU A 49 -20.10 3.56 -6.69
CA GLU A 49 -20.88 4.72 -6.30
C GLU A 49 -21.49 5.45 -7.50
N LEU A 50 -20.74 5.58 -8.59
CA LEU A 50 -21.23 6.16 -9.84
C LEU A 50 -22.37 5.32 -10.42
N GLN A 51 -22.23 3.98 -10.44
CA GLN A 51 -23.30 3.08 -10.88
C GLN A 51 -24.55 3.25 -10.01
N ARG A 52 -24.40 3.27 -8.69
CA ARG A 52 -25.52 3.44 -7.74
C ARG A 52 -26.31 4.73 -7.98
N ILE A 53 -25.61 5.84 -8.24
CA ILE A 53 -26.26 7.13 -8.53
C ILE A 53 -26.98 7.08 -9.88
N LEU A 54 -26.35 6.55 -10.93
CA LEU A 54 -26.95 6.47 -12.26
C LEU A 54 -28.16 5.53 -12.30
N ASP A 55 -28.14 4.44 -11.55
CA ASP A 55 -29.29 3.54 -11.38
C ASP A 55 -30.45 4.27 -10.67
N SER A 56 -30.15 5.06 -9.63
CA SER A 56 -31.16 5.85 -8.92
C SER A 56 -31.83 6.90 -9.81
N TYR A 57 -31.10 7.47 -10.76
CA TYR A 57 -31.63 8.39 -11.76
C TYR A 57 -32.32 7.70 -12.95
N GLY A 58 -32.29 6.37 -13.00
CA GLY A 58 -32.85 5.61 -14.12
C GLY A 58 -32.15 5.92 -15.44
N ALA A 59 -30.84 6.19 -15.40
CA ALA A 59 -30.07 6.63 -16.56
C ALA A 59 -29.94 5.54 -17.64
N GLY A 60 -30.12 4.26 -17.27
CA GLY A 60 -30.02 3.12 -18.18
C GLY A 60 -28.59 2.86 -18.69
N VAL A 61 -27.58 3.37 -18.00
CA VAL A 61 -26.15 3.30 -18.36
C VAL A 61 -25.45 2.31 -17.42
N GLN A 62 -24.59 1.46 -17.97
CA GLN A 62 -23.72 0.60 -17.19
C GLN A 62 -22.28 1.14 -17.25
N ILE A 63 -21.69 1.38 -16.10
CA ILE A 63 -20.28 1.75 -15.94
C ILE A 63 -19.44 0.48 -15.98
N VAL A 64 -18.54 0.40 -16.95
CA VAL A 64 -17.65 -0.77 -17.13
C VAL A 64 -16.38 -0.61 -16.31
N THR A 65 -15.80 0.59 -16.32
CA THR A 65 -14.54 0.88 -15.63
C THR A 65 -14.45 2.36 -15.32
N VAL A 66 -13.99 2.67 -14.11
CA VAL A 66 -13.49 4.01 -13.74
C VAL A 66 -11.99 3.88 -13.52
N LYS A 67 -11.22 4.86 -14.01
CA LYS A 67 -9.79 4.95 -13.77
C LYS A 67 -9.41 6.36 -13.37
N LEU A 68 -8.75 6.48 -12.24
CA LEU A 68 -8.07 7.68 -11.83
C LEU A 68 -6.89 7.90 -12.78
N GLN A 69 -6.94 9.00 -13.55
CA GLN A 69 -5.83 9.40 -14.40
C GLN A 69 -4.59 9.78 -13.57
N ASP A 70 -3.44 9.93 -14.23
CA ASP A 70 -2.20 10.26 -13.53
C ASP A 70 -2.35 11.56 -12.76
N VAL A 71 -2.28 11.43 -11.43
CA VAL A 71 -2.41 12.55 -10.52
C VAL A 71 -0.98 13.04 -10.26
N THR A 72 -0.66 14.22 -10.77
CA THR A 72 0.63 14.86 -10.50
C THR A 72 0.44 15.97 -9.46
N PRO A 73 1.18 15.96 -8.34
CA PRO A 73 1.11 17.06 -7.39
C PRO A 73 1.55 18.39 -8.05
N PRO A 74 0.94 19.53 -7.68
CA PRO A 74 1.36 20.83 -8.19
C PRO A 74 2.85 21.12 -7.91
N GLU A 75 3.53 21.86 -8.79
CA GLU A 75 4.98 22.13 -8.70
C GLU A 75 5.41 22.66 -7.32
N ARG A 76 4.61 23.57 -6.74
CA ARG A 76 4.84 24.14 -5.40
C ARG A 76 4.88 23.12 -4.25
N VAL A 77 4.28 21.94 -4.42
CA VAL A 77 4.20 20.90 -3.37
C VAL A 77 4.98 19.63 -3.72
N GLN A 78 5.50 19.51 -4.95
CA GLN A 78 6.32 18.38 -5.37
C GLN A 78 7.56 18.15 -4.47
N PRO A 79 8.35 19.18 -4.09
CA PRO A 79 9.53 18.96 -3.25
C PRO A 79 9.18 18.34 -1.90
N ALA A 80 8.16 18.88 -1.22
CA ALA A 80 7.71 18.37 0.07
C ALA A 80 7.15 16.94 -0.04
N PHE A 81 6.47 16.62 -1.14
CA PHE A 81 5.96 15.27 -1.39
C PHE A 81 7.09 14.25 -1.59
N ASN A 82 8.12 14.63 -2.35
CA ASN A 82 9.30 13.78 -2.56
C ASN A 82 10.05 13.55 -1.25
N GLU A 83 10.21 14.59 -0.43
CA GLU A 83 10.86 14.50 0.88
C GLU A 83 10.13 13.52 1.82
N VAL A 84 8.80 13.57 1.89
CA VAL A 84 8.01 12.61 2.70
C VAL A 84 8.20 11.17 2.20
N ASN A 85 8.24 10.95 0.89
CA ASN A 85 8.47 9.62 0.33
C ASN A 85 9.87 9.10 0.61
N GLU A 86 10.89 9.94 0.45
CA GLU A 86 12.27 9.61 0.79
C GLU A 86 12.40 9.25 2.27
N ALA A 87 11.81 10.05 3.16
CA ALA A 87 11.81 9.78 4.61
C ALA A 87 11.11 8.46 4.96
N LYS A 88 9.99 8.12 4.29
CA LYS A 88 9.32 6.82 4.47
C LYS A 88 10.19 5.66 4.02
N GLN A 89 10.81 5.76 2.85
CA GLN A 89 11.71 4.73 2.34
C GLN A 89 12.94 4.56 3.23
N GLU A 90 13.52 5.67 3.70
CA GLU A 90 14.65 5.64 4.62
C GLU A 90 14.25 4.95 5.94
N LYS A 91 13.10 5.31 6.52
CA LYS A 91 12.57 4.65 7.71
C LYS A 91 12.42 3.14 7.51
N GLU A 92 11.79 2.70 6.42
CA GLU A 92 11.63 1.27 6.13
C GLU A 92 12.99 0.58 5.95
N ARG A 93 13.92 1.23 5.25
CA ARG A 93 15.29 0.73 5.09
C ARG A 93 16.00 0.57 6.43
N THR A 94 15.92 1.57 7.31
CA THR A 94 16.53 1.51 8.65
C THR A 94 15.92 0.40 9.49
N ILE A 95 14.59 0.22 9.44
CA ILE A 95 13.91 -0.89 10.13
C ILE A 95 14.42 -2.23 9.61
N ASN A 96 14.51 -2.41 8.28
CA ASN A 96 15.00 -3.64 7.68
C ASN A 96 16.46 -3.94 8.04
N GLN A 97 17.32 -2.92 8.06
CA GLN A 97 18.71 -3.04 8.51
C GLN A 97 18.81 -3.43 9.99
N ALA A 98 17.97 -2.86 10.84
CA ALA A 98 17.91 -3.21 12.26
C ALA A 98 17.48 -4.67 12.45
N TRP A 99 16.47 -5.13 11.71
CA TRP A 99 16.05 -6.54 11.70
C TRP A 99 17.15 -7.47 11.19
N GLU A 100 17.85 -7.11 10.12
CA GLU A 100 18.98 -7.87 9.60
C GLU A 100 20.10 -8.00 10.65
N ALA A 101 20.48 -6.89 11.29
CA ALA A 101 21.49 -6.89 12.35
C ALA A 101 21.07 -7.77 13.53
N TYR A 102 19.82 -7.64 13.98
CA TYR A 102 19.26 -8.47 15.05
C TYR A 102 19.29 -9.96 14.70
N ASN A 103 18.83 -10.31 13.50
CA ASN A 103 18.80 -11.68 12.98
C ASN A 103 20.19 -12.26 12.69
N LYS A 104 21.22 -11.42 12.61
CA LYS A 104 22.61 -11.87 12.48
C LYS A 104 23.29 -12.06 13.83
N VAL A 105 23.14 -11.10 14.74
CA VAL A 105 23.87 -11.08 16.02
C VAL A 105 23.33 -12.16 16.97
N ILE A 106 22.01 -12.25 17.15
CA ILE A 106 21.42 -13.15 18.14
C ILE A 106 21.67 -14.63 17.80
N PRO A 107 21.41 -15.11 16.56
CA PRO A 107 21.68 -16.52 16.23
C PRO A 107 23.16 -16.86 16.24
N ARG A 108 24.02 -15.93 15.81
CA ARG A 108 25.47 -16.13 15.86
C ARG A 108 25.97 -16.28 17.30
N ALA A 109 25.57 -15.39 18.20
CA ALA A 109 25.96 -15.45 19.60
C ALA A 109 25.48 -16.75 20.27
N LYS A 110 24.25 -17.20 19.97
CA LYS A 110 23.74 -18.50 20.43
C LYS A 110 24.57 -19.67 19.89
N GLY A 111 24.89 -19.66 18.59
CA GLY A 111 25.71 -20.70 17.97
C GLY A 111 27.13 -20.75 18.53
N GLU A 112 27.75 -19.61 18.80
CA GLU A 112 29.07 -19.52 19.44
C GLU A 112 29.03 -20.08 20.88
N ALA A 113 28.01 -19.71 21.66
CA ALA A 113 27.82 -20.25 23.02
C ALA A 113 27.62 -21.77 23.04
N GLU A 114 26.74 -22.30 22.17
CA GLU A 114 26.54 -23.74 22.04
C GLU A 114 27.81 -24.47 21.60
N LYS A 115 28.57 -23.88 20.66
CA LYS A 115 29.84 -24.44 20.20
C LYS A 115 30.83 -24.57 21.37
N THR A 116 31.00 -23.51 22.17
CA THR A 116 31.89 -23.54 23.34
C THR A 116 31.48 -24.60 24.36
N ILE A 117 30.18 -24.75 24.63
CA ILE A 117 29.67 -25.79 25.53
C ILE A 117 30.03 -27.19 25.00
N ARG A 118 29.75 -27.45 23.71
CA ARG A 118 30.06 -28.75 23.08
C ARG A 118 31.56 -29.06 23.04
N GLU A 119 32.41 -28.07 22.82
CA GLU A 119 33.86 -28.22 22.86
C GLU A 119 34.36 -28.62 24.26
N ALA A 120 33.82 -27.99 25.31
CA ALA A 120 34.14 -28.32 26.69
C ALA A 120 33.65 -29.74 27.08
N GLU A 121 32.43 -30.12 26.68
CA GLU A 121 31.89 -31.47 26.87
C GLU A 121 32.75 -32.51 26.14
N GLY A 122 33.13 -32.25 24.89
CA GLY A 122 34.00 -33.12 24.10
C GLY A 122 35.39 -33.30 24.74
N TYR A 123 35.97 -32.22 25.25
CA TYR A 123 37.24 -32.28 25.97
C TYR A 123 37.14 -33.12 27.26
N ALA A 124 36.08 -32.93 28.06
CA ALA A 124 35.86 -33.70 29.27
C ALA A 124 35.75 -35.21 28.97
N VAL A 125 35.03 -35.58 27.90
CA VAL A 125 34.92 -36.97 27.44
C VAL A 125 36.27 -37.53 26.99
N ASP A 126 37.08 -36.76 26.24
CA ASP A 126 38.41 -37.19 25.80
C ASP A 126 39.35 -37.44 26.99
N VAL A 127 39.35 -36.56 27.99
CA VAL A 127 40.16 -36.72 29.22
C VAL A 127 39.78 -38.01 29.97
N VAL A 128 38.48 -38.28 30.15
CA VAL A 128 38.00 -39.51 30.81
C VAL A 128 38.41 -40.76 30.02
N ASN A 129 38.32 -40.72 28.69
CA ASN A 129 38.69 -41.86 27.85
C ASN A 129 40.19 -42.15 27.87
N ARG A 130 41.05 -41.13 27.98
CA ARG A 130 42.51 -41.29 28.05
C ARG A 130 43.03 -41.74 29.41
N ALA A 131 42.25 -41.54 30.48
CA ALA A 131 42.61 -41.94 31.84
C ALA A 131 42.33 -43.42 32.13
N LYS A 132 41.76 -44.16 31.16
CA LYS A 132 41.42 -45.57 31.23
C LYS A 132 42.45 -46.42 30.50
#